data_AF-A0A0B8PSX8-F1
#
_entry.id   AF-A0A0B8PSX8-F1
#
_cell.length_a   1.000
_cell.length_b   1.000
_cell.length_c   1.000
_cell.angle_alpha   90.00
_cell.angle_beta   90.00
_cell.angle_gamma   90.00
#
_symmetry.space_group_name_H-M   'P 1'
#
loop_
_entity.id
_entity.type
_entity.pdbx_description
1 polymer ?
#
loop_
_entity_poly.entity_id
_entity_poly.type
_entity_poly.pdbx_seq_one_letter_code
_entity_poly.pdbx_strand_id
1 'polypeptide(L)'
;MDKTLLLGGMACLPLQMAQAQGFDFPHLKTTGQGEVTATPDKADVALQVVINNESAESAKQQADKVVAQLRKALNDLGISEASIQSGNLNIAPQIHYPKNGTPETKATELIAESM
;
A
#
# COMPACT_ATOMS: atom_id res chain seq x y z
N MET A 1 4.75 78.70 25.31
CA MET A 1 4.33 78.36 26.68
C MET A 1 3.02 77.58 26.60
N ASP A 2 2.90 76.53 27.42
CA ASP A 2 1.65 75.87 27.87
C ASP A 2 1.03 74.85 26.89
N LYS A 3 0.69 73.60 27.24
CA LYS A 3 0.53 72.92 28.54
C LYS A 3 0.54 71.38 28.33
N THR A 4 1.20 70.68 29.25
CA THR A 4 0.89 69.32 29.75
C THR A 4 1.20 68.08 28.90
N LEU A 5 2.18 67.34 29.44
CA LEU A 5 2.64 65.98 29.17
C LEU A 5 1.72 64.92 29.80
N LEU A 6 1.90 63.66 29.36
CA LEU A 6 1.52 62.37 30.00
C LEU A 6 0.11 61.86 29.75
N LEU A 7 -0.02 60.73 29.03
CA LEU A 7 -0.03 59.39 29.62
C LEU A 7 -0.47 58.34 28.57
N GLY A 8 0.47 57.87 27.74
CA GLY A 8 0.23 56.80 26.77
C GLY A 8 0.31 55.42 27.41
N GLY A 9 -0.72 55.04 28.19
CA GLY A 9 -0.86 53.69 28.72
C GLY A 9 -1.49 52.77 27.68
N MET A 10 -0.67 52.11 26.84
CA MET A 10 -1.16 51.05 25.95
C MET A 10 -1.26 49.76 26.75
N ALA A 11 -2.48 49.45 27.16
CA ALA A 11 -2.83 48.27 27.94
C ALA A 11 -2.39 46.98 27.23
N CYS A 12 -1.55 46.20 27.90
CA CYS A 12 -1.31 44.80 27.56
C CYS A 12 -2.61 44.03 27.84
N LEU A 13 -3.29 43.59 26.78
CA LEU A 13 -4.44 42.68 26.87
C LEU A 13 -3.93 41.28 27.25
N PRO A 14 -4.34 40.69 28.38
CA PRO A 14 -4.14 39.27 28.55
C PRO A 14 -5.05 38.53 27.56
N LEU A 15 -4.47 37.81 26.60
CA LEU A 15 -5.18 36.75 25.88
C LEU A 15 -5.67 35.75 26.94
N GLN A 16 -6.93 35.84 27.31
CA GLN A 16 -7.58 34.82 28.12
C GLN A 16 -7.64 33.54 27.30
N MET A 17 -6.76 32.60 27.61
CA MET A 17 -6.90 31.23 27.16
C MET A 17 -8.19 30.68 27.76
N ALA A 18 -9.22 30.53 26.94
CA ALA A 18 -10.43 29.81 27.31
C ALA A 18 -10.05 28.34 27.57
N GLN A 19 -9.74 28.01 28.81
CA GLN A 19 -9.66 26.62 29.23
C GLN A 19 -11.09 26.12 29.43
N ALA A 20 -11.47 25.09 28.66
CA ALA A 20 -12.76 24.44 28.80
C ALA A 20 -12.96 23.99 30.26
N GLN A 21 -13.95 24.57 30.95
CA GLN A 21 -14.31 24.20 32.31
C GLN A 21 -15.00 22.83 32.31
N GLY A 22 -14.59 21.95 33.22
CA GLY A 22 -15.16 20.61 33.36
C GLY A 22 -16.66 20.63 33.71
N PHE A 23 -17.33 19.52 33.41
CA PHE A 23 -18.78 19.36 33.51
C PHE A 23 -19.37 19.72 34.90
N ASP A 24 -20.28 20.70 34.96
CA ASP A 24 -20.92 21.24 36.19
C ASP A 24 -22.41 20.82 36.33
N PHE A 25 -22.72 19.56 36.02
CA PHE A 25 -24.05 18.96 36.21
C PHE A 25 -23.95 17.43 36.40
N PRO A 26 -24.96 16.76 36.99
CA PRO A 26 -24.91 15.31 37.25
C PRO A 26 -24.76 14.49 35.97
N HIS A 27 -23.73 13.66 35.87
CA HIS A 27 -23.45 12.82 34.71
C HIS A 27 -22.96 11.43 35.13
N LEU A 28 -23.36 10.41 34.37
CA LEU A 28 -22.85 9.05 34.54
C LEU A 28 -21.68 8.85 33.59
N LYS A 29 -20.52 8.49 34.17
CA LYS A 29 -19.31 8.16 33.42
C LYS A 29 -19.01 6.69 33.62
N THR A 30 -19.07 5.91 32.54
CA THR A 30 -18.68 4.51 32.54
C THR A 30 -17.50 4.32 31.61
N THR A 31 -16.57 3.46 32.02
CA THR A 31 -15.43 3.04 31.21
C THR A 31 -15.50 1.53 31.08
N GLY A 32 -15.59 1.03 29.86
CA GLY A 32 -15.50 -0.40 29.56
C GLY A 32 -14.20 -0.68 28.81
N GLN A 33 -13.50 -1.74 29.18
CA GLN A 33 -12.41 -2.31 28.41
C GLN A 33 -12.88 -3.65 27.86
N GLY A 34 -12.73 -3.85 26.55
CA GLY A 34 -12.99 -5.10 25.87
C GLY A 34 -11.69 -5.64 25.31
N GLU A 35 -11.37 -6.88 25.62
CA GLU A 35 -10.23 -7.60 25.06
C GLU A 35 -10.77 -8.75 24.21
N VAL A 36 -10.24 -8.89 23.00
CA VAL A 36 -10.59 -9.99 22.09
C VAL A 36 -9.29 -10.64 21.65
N THR A 37 -9.18 -11.94 21.93
CA THR A 37 -8.08 -12.76 21.44
C THR A 37 -8.64 -13.72 20.39
N ALA A 38 -8.00 -13.80 19.23
CA ALA A 38 -8.35 -14.72 18.17
C ALA A 38 -7.09 -15.37 17.59
N THR A 39 -7.17 -16.65 17.27
CA THR A 39 -6.13 -17.38 16.54
C THR A 39 -6.33 -17.18 15.04
N PRO A 40 -5.28 -16.80 14.27
CA PRO A 40 -5.38 -16.70 12.81
C PRO A 40 -5.75 -18.04 12.18
N ASP A 41 -6.70 -18.05 11.25
CA ASP A 41 -7.23 -19.25 10.58
C ASP A 41 -7.06 -19.23 9.06
N LYS A 42 -6.40 -18.20 8.50
CA LYS A 42 -6.10 -18.06 7.07
C LYS A 42 -4.68 -17.52 6.83
N ALA A 43 -4.14 -17.82 5.66
CA ALA A 43 -2.89 -17.27 5.17
C ALA A 43 -3.03 -16.95 3.67
N ASP A 44 -2.60 -15.75 3.29
CA ASP A 44 -2.52 -15.31 1.91
C ASP A 44 -1.09 -15.52 1.38
N VAL A 45 -0.95 -16.06 0.18
CA VAL A 45 0.35 -16.35 -0.45
C VAL A 45 0.38 -15.74 -1.85
N ALA A 46 1.24 -14.75 -2.04
CA ALA A 46 1.45 -14.13 -3.34
C ALA A 46 2.51 -14.90 -4.14
N LEU A 47 2.21 -15.22 -5.39
CA LEU A 47 3.12 -15.88 -6.31
C LEU A 47 3.32 -15.01 -7.55
N GLN A 48 4.52 -15.05 -8.13
CA GLN A 48 4.82 -14.29 -9.34
C GLN A 48 5.52 -15.20 -10.35
N VAL A 49 5.04 -15.18 -11.59
CA VAL A 49 5.69 -15.87 -12.71
C VAL A 49 6.40 -14.82 -13.55
N VAL A 50 7.72 -14.93 -13.66
CA VAL A 50 8.56 -14.06 -14.48
C VAL A 50 9.13 -14.83 -15.64
N ILE A 51 8.88 -14.38 -16.87
CA ILE A 51 9.42 -15.01 -18.09
C ILE A 51 10.13 -13.98 -18.94
N ASN A 52 11.37 -14.30 -19.34
CA ASN A 52 12.18 -13.49 -20.25
C ASN A 52 12.31 -14.22 -21.58
N ASN A 53 11.93 -13.56 -22.67
CA ASN A 53 11.99 -14.14 -24.01
C ASN A 53 12.33 -13.09 -25.06
N GLU A 54 12.79 -13.54 -26.23
CA GLU A 54 13.17 -12.64 -27.33
C GLU A 54 11.96 -11.91 -27.93
N SER A 55 10.77 -12.54 -27.90
CA SER A 55 9.52 -11.95 -28.40
C SER A 55 8.42 -11.92 -27.34
N ALA A 56 7.59 -10.88 -27.38
CA ALA A 56 6.42 -10.77 -26.49
C ALA A 56 5.42 -11.92 -26.68
N GLU A 57 5.26 -12.41 -27.92
CA GLU A 57 4.37 -13.52 -28.24
C GLU A 57 4.84 -14.83 -27.58
N SER A 58 6.13 -15.14 -27.69
CA SER A 58 6.71 -16.34 -27.06
C SER A 58 6.70 -16.24 -25.53
N ALA A 59 6.94 -15.05 -24.97
CA ALA A 59 6.83 -14.79 -23.54
C ALA A 59 5.40 -15.07 -23.02
N LYS A 60 4.38 -14.56 -23.72
CA LYS A 60 2.97 -14.80 -23.38
C LYS A 60 2.61 -16.29 -23.44
N GLN A 61 2.93 -16.96 -24.54
CA GLN A 61 2.61 -18.40 -24.70
C GLN A 61 3.25 -19.25 -23.60
N GLN A 62 4.51 -18.96 -23.23
CA GLN A 62 5.16 -19.67 -22.13
C GLN A 62 4.52 -19.36 -20.78
N ALA A 63 4.09 -18.12 -20.54
CA ALA A 63 3.46 -17.77 -19.28
C ALA A 63 2.09 -18.40 -19.12
N ASP A 64 1.26 -18.39 -20.16
CA ASP A 64 -0.02 -19.08 -20.15
C ASP A 64 0.16 -20.57 -19.80
N LYS A 65 1.21 -21.19 -20.36
CA LYS A 65 1.57 -22.59 -20.06
C LYS A 65 2.01 -22.78 -18.59
N VAL A 66 2.89 -21.92 -18.07
CA VAL A 66 3.39 -22.02 -16.69
C VAL A 66 2.27 -21.76 -15.69
N VAL A 67 1.40 -20.78 -15.94
CA VAL A 67 0.23 -20.48 -15.09
C VAL A 67 -0.74 -21.66 -15.08
N ALA A 68 -1.00 -22.30 -16.22
CA ALA A 68 -1.84 -23.49 -16.28
C ALA A 68 -1.24 -24.66 -15.47
N GLN A 69 0.08 -24.86 -15.54
CA GLN A 69 0.79 -25.88 -14.76
C GLN A 69 0.75 -25.58 -13.26
N LEU A 70 0.96 -24.32 -12.87
CA LEU A 70 0.87 -23.87 -11.49
C LEU A 70 -0.53 -24.15 -10.93
N ARG A 71 -1.58 -23.74 -11.64
CA ARG A 71 -2.97 -24.03 -11.25
C ARG A 71 -3.21 -25.52 -11.08
N LYS A 72 -2.74 -26.35 -12.01
CA LYS A 72 -2.86 -27.80 -11.88
C LYS A 72 -2.16 -28.31 -10.62
N ALA A 73 -0.94 -27.87 -10.35
CA ALA A 73 -0.20 -28.27 -9.16
C ALA A 73 -0.91 -27.86 -7.85
N LEU A 74 -1.50 -26.67 -7.80
CA LEU A 74 -2.27 -26.19 -6.66
C LEU A 74 -3.56 -27.02 -6.44
N ASN A 75 -4.25 -27.39 -7.51
CA ASN A 75 -5.40 -28.30 -7.42
C ASN A 75 -4.98 -29.70 -6.93
N ASP A 76 -3.87 -30.23 -7.45
CA ASP A 76 -3.34 -31.54 -7.03
C ASP A 76 -2.95 -31.54 -5.53
N LEU A 77 -2.60 -30.38 -4.98
CA LEU A 77 -2.37 -30.13 -3.53
C LEU A 77 -3.66 -29.94 -2.72
N GLY A 78 -4.82 -29.94 -3.36
CA GLY A 78 -6.13 -29.75 -2.71
C GLY A 78 -6.53 -28.30 -2.46
N ILE A 79 -5.83 -27.32 -3.07
CA ILE A 79 -6.21 -25.92 -3.00
C ILE A 79 -7.38 -25.70 -3.97
N SER A 80 -8.49 -25.18 -3.47
CA SER A 80 -9.67 -24.87 -4.27
C SER A 80 -9.39 -23.74 -5.27
N GLU A 81 -9.87 -23.87 -6.50
CA GLU A 81 -9.84 -22.78 -7.50
C GLU A 81 -10.46 -21.47 -6.99
N ALA A 82 -11.45 -21.56 -6.08
CA ALA A 82 -12.06 -20.37 -5.47
C ALA A 82 -11.09 -19.59 -4.55
N SER A 83 -10.01 -20.23 -4.11
CA SER A 83 -8.94 -19.64 -3.31
C SER A 83 -7.79 -19.10 -4.16
N ILE A 84 -7.80 -19.33 -5.48
CA ILE A 84 -6.77 -18.88 -6.41
C ILE A 84 -7.26 -17.62 -7.10
N GLN A 85 -6.73 -16.46 -6.71
CA GLN A 85 -6.92 -15.22 -7.44
C GLN A 85 -5.76 -15.05 -8.45
N SER A 86 -6.08 -14.51 -9.63
CA SER A 86 -5.13 -14.34 -10.73
C SER A 86 -5.70 -13.27 -11.63
N GLY A 87 -5.05 -12.10 -11.69
CA GLY A 87 -5.69 -10.91 -12.22
C GLY A 87 -4.81 -9.99 -13.07
N ASN A 88 -3.48 -10.05 -12.96
CA ASN A 88 -2.64 -9.07 -13.63
C ASN A 88 -1.50 -9.72 -14.44
N LEU A 89 -1.49 -9.41 -15.73
CA LEU A 89 -0.40 -9.69 -16.65
C LEU A 89 0.28 -8.37 -17.00
N ASN A 90 1.56 -8.24 -16.68
CA ASN A 90 2.38 -7.10 -17.04
C ASN A 90 3.46 -7.53 -18.05
N ILE A 91 3.60 -6.79 -19.15
CA ILE A 91 4.59 -7.04 -20.20
C ILE A 91 5.51 -5.84 -20.29
N ALA A 92 6.80 -6.02 -20.04
CA ALA A 92 7.80 -4.95 -20.05
C ALA A 92 8.99 -5.31 -20.96
N PRO A 93 9.43 -4.43 -21.89
CA PRO A 93 10.65 -4.66 -22.64
C PRO A 93 11.90 -4.48 -21.77
N GLN A 94 12.83 -5.43 -21.83
CA GLN A 94 14.17 -5.32 -21.26
C GLN A 94 15.15 -4.71 -22.27
N ILE A 95 15.59 -3.49 -21.96
CA ILE A 95 16.64 -2.79 -22.70
C ILE A 95 17.98 -2.98 -22.00
N HIS A 96 18.96 -3.55 -22.70
CA HIS A 96 20.32 -3.69 -22.21
C HIS A 96 21.15 -2.48 -22.64
N TYR A 97 21.73 -1.76 -21.68
CA TYR A 97 22.58 -0.59 -21.91
C TYR A 97 24.05 -0.92 -21.61
N PRO A 98 24.85 -1.35 -22.63
CA PRO A 98 26.28 -1.57 -22.44
C PRO A 98 27.03 -0.24 -22.19
N LYS A 99 28.06 -0.27 -21.33
CA LYS A 99 28.81 0.93 -20.90
C LYS A 99 29.45 1.75 -22.03
N ASN A 100 29.69 1.15 -23.20
CA ASN A 100 30.28 1.80 -24.38
C ASN A 100 29.57 1.35 -25.69
N GLY A 101 28.24 1.39 -25.74
CA GLY A 101 27.51 1.01 -26.96
C GLY A 101 26.08 1.56 -27.02
N THR A 102 25.45 1.45 -28.19
CA THR A 102 24.04 1.79 -28.38
C THR A 102 23.14 0.83 -27.59
N PRO A 103 22.00 1.30 -27.04
CA PRO A 103 21.07 0.44 -26.32
C PRO A 103 20.57 -0.70 -27.21
N GLU A 104 20.62 -1.92 -26.71
CA GLU A 104 20.12 -3.10 -27.41
C GLU A 104 18.93 -3.68 -26.63
N THR A 105 17.75 -3.74 -27.25
CA THR A 105 16.61 -4.46 -26.69
C THR A 105 16.91 -5.95 -26.73
N LYS A 106 17.11 -6.60 -25.57
CA LYS A 106 17.52 -8.01 -25.52
C LYS A 106 16.38 -8.98 -25.23
N ALA A 107 15.34 -8.56 -24.52
CA ALA A 107 14.25 -9.45 -24.16
C ALA A 107 12.99 -8.68 -23.81
N THR A 108 11.85 -9.36 -23.77
CA THR A 108 10.62 -8.90 -23.12
C THR A 108 10.45 -9.70 -21.84
N GLU A 109 10.30 -9.01 -20.72
CA GLU A 109 9.97 -9.54 -19.41
C GLU A 109 8.46 -9.55 -19.23
N LEU A 110 7.92 -10.70 -18.86
CA LEU A 110 6.52 -10.87 -18.51
C LEU A 110 6.43 -11.12 -17.01
N ILE A 111 5.68 -10.29 -16.32
CA ILE A 111 5.38 -10.42 -14.91
C ILE A 111 3.90 -10.79 -14.79
N ALA A 112 3.60 -12.03 -14.45
CA ALA A 112 2.26 -12.42 -14.05
C ALA A 112 2.17 -12.34 -12.51
N GLU A 113 1.30 -11.46 -12.02
CA GLU A 113 1.05 -11.25 -10.60
C GLU A 113 -0.12 -12.14 -10.16
N SER A 114 0.14 -13.08 -9.25
CA SER A 114 -0.88 -13.81 -8.50
C SER A 114 -1.08 -13.10 -7.17
N MET A 115 -2.12 -12.27 -7.11
CA MET A 115 -2.75 -11.89 -5.83
C MET A 115 -3.50 -13.09 -5.26
#